data_AF-A0A354CJE5-F1
#
_entry.id   AF-A0A354CJE5-F1
#
_cell.length_a   1.000
_cell.length_b   1.000
_cell.length_c   1.000
_cell.angle_alpha   90.00
_cell.angle_beta   90.00
_cell.angle_gamma   90.00
#
_symmetry.space_group_name_H-M   'P 1'
#
loop_
_entity.id
_entity.type
_entity.pdbx_description
1 polymer ?
#
loop_
_entity_poly.entity_id
_entity_poly.type
_entity_poly.pdbx_seq_one_letter_code
_entity_poly.pdbx_strand_id
1 'polypeptide(L)'
;MADHVINEAKRCLNCKKPMCRTGCPINTPIPQMIHEFLNGGITEAGKMVFENNPLSIICSLVCDHEAQCEGHCIRGIKESPVHISSIENYISSNYFDKMEIVRDPLKNKKAAVIGSGPAGITIATILAKRGYDVTVFESRENIGGVLRYGIPEFRLPKSILDNYRKKLYKLGVRFRPNTTIGGAISVDDLFRDGYLAVFIGTGVWRPNSLNIKGESLGNVHFAIDYLVNPDSYDLGEKVAIIGAGNSAMDVARTALRKGAREVTVYTHSEKVRASVREVEYAQIDGVNFEYCKSPVELTDKGPIFADIIINEDGEKMVQAG
;
A
#
# COMPACT_ATOMS: atom_id res chain seq x y z
N MET A 1 19.63 15.41 -7.53
CA MET A 1 18.93 14.21 -6.99
C MET A 1 19.79 12.95 -7.11
N ALA A 2 20.38 12.65 -8.28
CA ALA A 2 21.25 11.48 -8.48
C ALA A 2 22.49 11.45 -7.54
N ASP A 3 23.15 12.60 -7.33
CA ASP A 3 24.32 12.67 -6.43
C ASP A 3 23.98 12.26 -4.99
N HIS A 4 22.78 12.61 -4.52
CA HIS A 4 22.30 12.21 -3.19
C HIS A 4 22.09 10.70 -3.09
N VAL A 5 21.52 10.06 -4.13
CA VAL A 5 21.29 8.61 -4.15
C VAL A 5 22.60 7.82 -4.23
N ILE A 6 23.57 8.29 -5.01
CA ILE A 6 24.90 7.65 -5.08
C ILE A 6 25.62 7.74 -3.74
N ASN A 7 25.60 8.92 -3.10
CA ASN A 7 26.20 9.10 -1.78
C ASN A 7 25.53 8.22 -0.72
N GLU A 8 24.20 8.09 -0.79
CA GLU A 8 23.45 7.19 0.09
C GLU A 8 23.81 5.72 -0.15
N ALA A 9 23.89 5.29 -1.41
CA ALA A 9 24.30 3.93 -1.78
C ALA A 9 25.71 3.58 -1.28
N LYS A 10 26.66 4.54 -1.33
CA LYS A 10 28.04 4.37 -0.81
C LYS A 10 28.09 4.14 0.70
N ARG A 11 27.04 4.46 1.46
CA ARG A 11 26.96 4.16 2.91
C ARG A 11 26.68 2.69 3.19
N CYS A 12 26.26 1.90 2.19
CA CYS A 12 26.05 0.48 2.33
C CYS A 12 27.35 -0.24 2.66
N LEU A 13 27.37 -0.98 3.77
CA LEU A 13 28.53 -1.74 4.24
C LEU A 13 28.77 -3.04 3.44
N ASN A 14 27.88 -3.37 2.49
CA ASN A 14 27.86 -4.65 1.77
C ASN A 14 28.02 -5.85 2.73
N CYS A 15 27.18 -5.88 3.77
CA CYS A 15 27.32 -6.81 4.90
C CYS A 15 27.38 -8.27 4.45
N LYS A 16 28.33 -9.05 4.97
CA LYS A 16 28.44 -10.51 4.74
C LYS A 16 27.17 -11.27 5.14
N LYS A 17 26.52 -10.86 6.23
CA LYS A 17 25.20 -11.34 6.67
C LYS A 17 24.22 -10.17 6.62
N PRO A 18 23.53 -9.96 5.49
CA PRO A 18 22.73 -8.76 5.28
C PRO A 18 21.37 -8.87 5.96
N MET A 19 21.27 -8.36 7.19
CA MET A 19 20.03 -8.36 7.97
C MET A 19 18.89 -7.59 7.29
N CYS A 20 19.20 -6.60 6.45
CA CYS A 20 18.20 -5.93 5.61
C CYS A 20 17.44 -6.88 4.67
N ARG A 21 18.07 -7.98 4.21
CA ARG A 21 17.39 -9.02 3.43
C ARG A 21 16.49 -9.87 4.30
N THR A 22 16.90 -10.16 5.52
CA THR A 22 16.09 -10.90 6.50
C THR A 22 14.85 -10.09 6.91
N GLY A 23 14.99 -8.78 7.10
CA GLY A 23 13.88 -7.87 7.40
C GLY A 23 12.97 -7.59 6.21
N CYS A 24 13.36 -7.99 4.99
CA CYS A 24 12.54 -7.83 3.79
C CYS A 24 11.66 -9.09 3.57
N PRO A 25 10.32 -8.98 3.54
CA PRO A 25 9.43 -10.14 3.40
C PRO A 25 9.67 -10.99 2.14
N ILE A 26 10.18 -10.36 1.08
CA ILE A 26 10.48 -10.98 -0.22
C ILE A 26 11.98 -11.19 -0.45
N ASN A 27 12.79 -11.03 0.60
CA ASN A 27 14.23 -11.27 0.59
C ASN A 27 15.00 -10.55 -0.53
N THR A 28 14.58 -9.33 -0.88
CA THR A 28 15.19 -8.49 -1.94
C THR A 28 16.71 -8.52 -1.84
N PRO A 29 17.46 -8.71 -2.95
CA PRO A 29 18.91 -8.77 -2.96
C PRO A 29 19.55 -7.37 -2.79
N ILE A 30 19.30 -6.74 -1.64
CA ILE A 30 19.63 -5.32 -1.35
C ILE A 30 21.14 -5.01 -1.47
N PRO A 31 22.07 -5.78 -0.87
CA PRO A 31 23.49 -5.52 -1.08
C PRO A 31 23.90 -5.67 -2.55
N GLN A 32 23.36 -6.67 -3.24
CA GLN A 32 23.70 -6.93 -4.64
C GLN A 32 23.17 -5.83 -5.57
N MET A 33 21.92 -5.39 -5.40
CA MET A 33 21.37 -4.30 -6.22
C MET A 33 22.14 -3.00 -5.99
N ILE A 34 22.58 -2.72 -4.75
CA ILE A 34 23.36 -1.51 -4.42
C ILE A 34 24.78 -1.62 -5.02
N HIS A 35 25.41 -2.79 -4.92
CA HIS A 35 26.74 -3.01 -5.49
C HIS A 35 26.74 -2.86 -7.01
N GLU A 36 25.78 -3.49 -7.68
CA GLU A 36 25.61 -3.39 -9.13
C GLU A 36 25.34 -1.94 -9.57
N PHE A 37 24.49 -1.23 -8.82
CA PHE A 37 24.22 0.20 -9.05
C PHE A 37 25.50 1.06 -8.92
N LEU A 38 26.32 0.83 -7.89
CA LEU A 38 27.58 1.58 -7.70
C LEU A 38 28.64 1.28 -8.78
N ASN A 39 28.58 0.11 -9.41
CA ASN A 39 29.46 -0.26 -10.52
C ASN A 39 28.96 0.25 -11.89
N GLY A 40 27.89 1.04 -11.91
CA GLY A 40 27.30 1.59 -13.14
C GLY A 40 26.23 0.69 -13.81
N GLY A 41 25.93 -0.47 -13.23
CA GLY A 41 24.95 -1.45 -13.72
C GLY A 41 23.50 -1.15 -13.32
N ILE A 42 23.00 0.07 -13.55
CA ILE A 42 21.63 0.44 -13.13
C ILE A 42 20.54 -0.45 -13.77
N THR A 43 20.74 -0.84 -15.03
CA THR A 43 19.78 -1.68 -15.77
C THR A 43 19.74 -3.09 -15.20
N GLU A 44 20.91 -3.66 -14.89
CA GLU A 44 21.12 -4.98 -14.31
C GLU A 44 20.57 -5.04 -12.88
N ALA A 45 20.84 -4.01 -12.08
CA ALA A 45 20.26 -3.85 -10.74
C ALA A 45 18.73 -3.78 -10.82
N GLY A 46 18.20 -2.98 -11.75
CA GLY A 46 16.76 -2.83 -11.98
C GLY A 46 16.08 -4.13 -12.40
N LYS A 47 16.69 -4.87 -13.35
CA LYS A 47 16.25 -6.19 -13.76
C LYS A 47 16.24 -7.16 -12.57
N MET A 48 17.32 -7.17 -11.78
CA MET A 48 17.44 -8.05 -10.61
C MET A 48 16.30 -7.85 -9.61
N VAL A 49 15.99 -6.60 -9.25
CA VAL A 49 14.92 -6.31 -8.29
C VAL A 49 13.54 -6.55 -8.88
N PHE A 50 13.33 -6.26 -10.17
CA PHE A 50 12.06 -6.51 -10.84
C PHE A 50 11.74 -8.01 -10.96
N GLU A 51 12.74 -8.83 -11.30
CA GLU A 51 12.58 -10.30 -11.33
C GLU A 51 12.29 -10.88 -9.94
N ASN A 52 12.84 -10.28 -8.88
CA ASN A 52 12.50 -10.64 -7.50
C ASN A 52 11.07 -10.20 -7.13
N ASN A 53 10.70 -8.98 -7.50
CA ASN A 53 9.40 -8.40 -7.22
C ASN A 53 8.95 -7.46 -8.36
N PRO A 54 7.93 -7.86 -9.14
CA PRO A 54 7.38 -7.01 -10.20
C PRO A 54 6.83 -5.67 -9.72
N LEU A 55 6.64 -5.47 -8.41
CA LEU A 55 6.17 -4.23 -7.79
C LEU A 55 7.29 -3.42 -7.10
N SER A 56 8.57 -3.64 -7.42
CA SER A 56 9.70 -2.98 -6.75
C SER A 56 9.57 -1.45 -6.69
N ILE A 57 9.14 -0.81 -7.79
CA ILE A 57 8.91 0.65 -7.82
C ILE A 57 7.83 1.09 -6.82
N ILE A 58 6.75 0.33 -6.66
CA ILE A 58 5.69 0.64 -5.68
C ILE A 58 6.19 0.39 -4.26
N CYS A 59 6.81 -0.77 -4.02
CA CYS A 59 7.35 -1.14 -2.71
C CYS A 59 8.41 -0.12 -2.22
N SER A 60 9.23 0.41 -3.13
CA SER A 60 10.20 1.46 -2.80
C SER A 60 9.55 2.72 -2.20
N LEU A 61 8.30 3.02 -2.59
CA LEU A 61 7.56 4.20 -2.14
C LEU A 61 6.76 3.95 -0.85
N VAL A 62 6.08 2.80 -0.76
CA VAL A 62 5.02 2.59 0.25
C VAL A 62 5.31 1.53 1.30
N CYS A 63 6.41 0.77 1.19
CA CYS A 63 6.78 -0.18 2.25
C CYS A 63 7.07 0.55 3.56
N ASP A 64 6.79 -0.15 4.67
CA ASP A 64 7.18 0.26 6.01
C ASP A 64 8.65 -0.11 6.26
N HIS A 65 9.54 0.61 5.58
CA HIS A 65 10.97 0.30 5.54
C HIS A 65 11.64 0.31 6.92
N GLU A 66 11.15 1.17 7.82
CA GLU A 66 11.59 1.30 9.22
C GLU A 66 11.27 0.05 10.05
N ALA A 67 10.15 -0.62 9.78
CA ALA A 67 9.83 -1.92 10.37
C ALA A 67 10.49 -3.10 9.62
N GLN A 68 11.01 -2.85 8.42
CA GLN A 68 11.52 -3.87 7.49
C GLN A 68 13.01 -3.69 7.21
N CYS A 69 13.40 -3.54 5.94
CA CYS A 69 14.77 -3.62 5.47
C CYS A 69 15.69 -2.55 6.09
N GLU A 70 15.22 -1.31 6.22
CA GLU A 70 15.98 -0.20 6.80
C GLU A 70 16.09 -0.35 8.33
N GLY A 71 15.00 -0.77 8.99
CA GLY A 71 15.01 -1.11 10.43
C GLY A 71 15.96 -2.24 10.80
N HIS A 72 16.20 -3.17 9.88
CA HIS A 72 17.15 -4.28 10.06
C HIS A 72 18.54 -3.96 9.51
N CYS A 73 18.82 -2.73 9.08
CA CYS A 73 20.13 -2.36 8.59
C CYS A 73 21.15 -2.36 9.73
N ILE A 74 22.24 -3.15 9.61
CA ILE A 74 23.31 -3.23 10.64
C ILE A 74 23.92 -1.86 10.95
N ARG A 75 24.02 -0.98 9.95
CA ARG A 75 24.50 0.40 10.14
C ARG A 75 23.62 1.18 11.13
N GLY A 76 22.31 0.90 11.11
CA GLY A 76 21.28 1.47 12.00
C GLY A 76 21.54 1.23 13.50
N ILE A 77 22.45 0.31 13.86
CA ILE A 77 22.80 0.04 15.27
C ILE A 77 23.61 1.19 15.88
N LYS A 78 24.48 1.84 15.09
CA LYS A 78 25.39 2.90 15.57
C LYS A 78 25.17 4.25 14.90
N GLU A 79 24.65 4.26 13.68
CA GLU A 79 24.43 5.45 12.87
C GLU A 79 23.04 5.37 12.23
N SER A 80 22.68 6.32 11.36
CA SER A 80 21.45 6.18 10.59
C SER A 80 21.54 4.99 9.61
N PRO A 81 20.43 4.24 9.41
CA PRO A 81 20.39 3.17 8.42
C PRO A 81 20.63 3.70 7.01
N VAL A 82 20.87 2.78 6.07
CA VAL A 82 20.89 3.13 4.64
C VAL A 82 19.45 3.31 4.20
N HIS A 83 19.15 4.40 3.50
CA HIS A 83 17.82 4.67 2.94
C HIS A 83 17.61 3.85 1.66
N ILE A 84 17.47 2.54 1.84
CA ILE A 84 17.27 1.53 0.78
C ILE A 84 16.10 1.90 -0.12
N SER A 85 15.03 2.45 0.45
CA SER A 85 13.86 2.95 -0.26
C SER A 85 14.20 3.92 -1.38
N SER A 86 15.04 4.91 -1.11
CA SER A 86 15.46 5.93 -2.08
C SER A 86 16.31 5.33 -3.22
N ILE A 87 17.17 4.37 -2.90
CA ILE A 87 18.05 3.71 -3.87
C ILE A 87 17.22 2.76 -4.75
N GLU A 88 16.36 1.94 -4.15
CA GLU A 88 15.45 1.04 -4.87
C GLU A 88 14.49 1.84 -5.75
N ASN A 89 14.01 3.00 -5.29
CA ASN A 89 13.13 3.85 -6.09
C ASN A 89 13.86 4.39 -7.33
N TYR A 90 15.08 4.89 -7.18
CA TYR A 90 15.86 5.40 -8.31
C TYR A 90 16.17 4.30 -9.34
N ILE A 91 16.64 3.14 -8.86
CA ILE A 91 16.94 1.96 -9.70
C ILE A 91 15.66 1.47 -10.41
N SER A 92 14.59 1.24 -9.64
CA SER A 92 13.34 0.68 -10.17
C SER A 92 12.65 1.63 -11.12
N SER A 93 12.63 2.94 -10.85
CA SER A 93 12.02 3.92 -11.75
C SER A 93 12.77 3.98 -13.08
N ASN A 94 14.11 4.02 -13.06
CA ASN A 94 14.92 4.05 -14.28
C ASN A 94 14.70 2.82 -15.16
N TYR A 95 14.65 1.64 -14.53
CA TYR A 95 14.43 0.38 -15.23
C TYR A 95 12.99 0.24 -15.73
N PHE A 96 12.01 0.53 -14.88
CA PHE A 96 10.59 0.35 -15.17
C PHE A 96 10.16 1.15 -16.40
N ASP A 97 10.65 2.37 -16.60
CA ASP A 97 10.29 3.18 -17.76
C ASP A 97 10.72 2.54 -19.09
N LYS A 98 11.92 1.96 -19.12
CA LYS A 98 12.58 1.45 -20.34
C LYS A 98 12.36 -0.03 -20.58
N MET A 99 12.02 -0.79 -19.53
CA MET A 99 11.94 -2.24 -19.65
C MET A 99 10.81 -2.66 -20.59
N GLU A 100 11.08 -3.71 -21.36
CA GLU A 100 10.10 -4.51 -22.06
C GLU A 100 10.05 -5.90 -21.43
N ILE A 101 8.84 -6.38 -21.16
CA ILE A 101 8.65 -7.70 -20.59
C ILE A 101 8.61 -8.69 -21.76
N VAL A 102 9.63 -9.53 -21.85
CA VAL A 102 9.70 -10.58 -22.87
C VAL A 102 8.79 -11.73 -22.47
N ARG A 103 7.89 -12.12 -23.38
CA ARG A 103 6.96 -13.24 -23.22
C ARG A 103 7.57 -14.52 -23.79
N ASP A 104 7.54 -15.59 -23.02
CA ASP A 104 7.81 -16.95 -23.49
C ASP A 104 6.80 -17.37 -24.56
N PRO A 105 7.11 -18.38 -25.41
CA PRO A 105 6.16 -18.89 -26.40
C PRO A 105 4.78 -19.20 -25.82
N LEU A 106 3.73 -18.90 -26.60
CA LEU A 106 2.34 -19.09 -26.18
C LEU A 106 2.06 -20.56 -25.83
N LYS A 107 1.45 -20.76 -24.67
CA LYS A 107 1.03 -22.09 -24.21
C LYS A 107 -0.40 -22.43 -24.59
N ASN A 108 -1.18 -21.44 -25.06
CA ASN A 108 -2.61 -21.56 -25.35
C ASN A 108 -3.41 -22.12 -24.16
N LYS A 109 -3.02 -21.72 -22.94
CA LYS A 109 -3.64 -22.14 -21.67
C LYS A 109 -4.12 -20.90 -20.93
N LYS A 110 -5.42 -20.85 -20.65
CA LYS A 110 -6.07 -19.69 -20.02
C LYS A 110 -5.94 -19.74 -18.49
N ALA A 111 -5.65 -18.59 -17.90
CA ALA A 111 -5.67 -18.38 -16.46
C ALA A 111 -6.45 -17.11 -16.10
N ALA A 112 -7.29 -17.18 -15.08
CA ALA A 112 -8.06 -16.05 -14.57
C ALA A 112 -7.42 -15.50 -13.30
N VAL A 113 -7.37 -14.18 -13.19
CA VAL A 113 -6.91 -13.45 -12.00
C VAL A 113 -8.06 -12.56 -11.55
N ILE A 114 -8.63 -12.83 -10.39
CA ILE A 114 -9.75 -12.07 -9.81
C ILE A 114 -9.18 -11.05 -8.82
N GLY A 115 -9.34 -9.77 -9.13
CA GLY A 115 -8.76 -8.64 -8.42
C GLY A 115 -7.43 -8.20 -9.01
N SER A 116 -7.26 -6.90 -9.25
CA SER A 116 -6.06 -6.30 -9.82
C SER A 116 -5.23 -5.51 -8.80
N GLY A 117 -5.31 -5.90 -7.53
CA GLY A 117 -4.43 -5.39 -6.47
C GLY A 117 -2.98 -5.86 -6.62
N PRO A 118 -2.12 -5.63 -5.60
CA PRO A 118 -0.71 -6.02 -5.64
C PRO A 118 -0.51 -7.47 -6.07
N ALA A 119 -1.21 -8.40 -5.42
CA ALA A 119 -1.09 -9.83 -5.73
C ALA A 119 -1.55 -10.16 -7.16
N GLY A 120 -2.66 -9.56 -7.61
CA GLY A 120 -3.20 -9.78 -8.96
C GLY A 120 -2.25 -9.28 -10.06
N ILE A 121 -1.68 -8.08 -9.90
CA ILE A 121 -0.69 -7.54 -10.84
C ILE A 121 0.55 -8.44 -10.89
N THR A 122 1.06 -8.87 -9.75
CA THR A 122 2.24 -9.76 -9.69
C THR A 122 1.97 -11.10 -10.38
N ILE A 123 0.88 -11.78 -10.06
CA ILE A 123 0.54 -13.08 -10.66
C ILE A 123 0.26 -12.92 -12.16
N ALA A 124 -0.45 -11.87 -12.58
CA ALA A 124 -0.70 -11.61 -13.99
C ALA A 124 0.61 -11.38 -14.76
N THR A 125 1.55 -10.61 -14.18
CA THR A 125 2.88 -10.39 -14.76
C THR A 125 3.63 -11.70 -14.95
N ILE A 126 3.72 -12.52 -13.90
CA ILE A 126 4.48 -13.78 -13.92
C ILE A 126 3.88 -14.79 -14.90
N LEU A 127 2.56 -14.97 -14.89
CA LEU A 127 1.88 -15.92 -15.78
C LEU A 127 1.95 -15.48 -17.24
N ALA A 128 1.72 -14.20 -17.53
CA ALA A 128 1.79 -13.69 -18.88
C ALA A 128 3.20 -13.78 -19.45
N LYS A 129 4.23 -13.47 -18.63
CA LYS A 129 5.64 -13.65 -18.99
C LYS A 129 5.95 -15.11 -19.36
N ARG A 130 5.35 -16.08 -18.66
CA ARG A 130 5.48 -17.53 -18.93
C ARG A 130 4.64 -18.07 -20.10
N GLY A 131 4.07 -17.20 -20.93
CA GLY A 131 3.33 -17.58 -22.13
C GLY A 131 1.87 -18.00 -21.92
N TYR A 132 1.31 -17.82 -20.72
CA TYR A 132 -0.11 -18.12 -20.45
C TYR A 132 -1.03 -17.00 -20.91
N ASP A 133 -2.27 -17.33 -21.26
CA ASP A 133 -3.29 -16.35 -21.66
C ASP A 133 -4.06 -15.89 -20.41
N VAL A 134 -3.63 -14.75 -19.88
CA VAL A 134 -4.14 -14.22 -18.61
C VAL A 134 -5.27 -13.23 -18.87
N THR A 135 -6.38 -13.40 -18.15
CA THR A 135 -7.43 -12.38 -18.03
C THR A 135 -7.56 -11.95 -16.58
N VAL A 136 -7.45 -10.65 -16.34
CA VAL A 136 -7.63 -10.01 -15.03
C VAL A 136 -9.05 -9.44 -14.96
N PHE A 137 -9.82 -9.86 -13.96
CA PHE A 137 -11.15 -9.36 -13.64
C PHE A 137 -11.03 -8.39 -12.48
N GLU A 138 -11.50 -7.16 -12.65
CA GLU A 138 -11.43 -6.11 -11.65
C GLU A 138 -12.83 -5.56 -11.41
N SER A 139 -13.26 -5.47 -10.15
CA SER A 139 -14.61 -5.01 -9.80
C SER A 139 -14.80 -3.51 -10.00
N ARG A 140 -13.71 -2.74 -10.01
CA ARG A 140 -13.71 -1.29 -10.25
C ARG A 140 -13.26 -0.93 -11.68
N GLU A 141 -13.30 0.35 -12.00
CA GLU A 141 -12.99 0.87 -13.34
C GLU A 141 -11.50 0.72 -13.74
N ASN A 142 -10.59 0.86 -12.77
CA ASN A 142 -9.15 0.97 -12.98
C ASN A 142 -8.39 -0.05 -12.14
N ILE A 143 -7.21 -0.46 -12.62
CA ILE A 143 -6.41 -1.47 -11.93
C ILE A 143 -5.68 -0.89 -10.72
N GLY A 144 -5.26 -1.77 -9.81
CA GLY A 144 -4.35 -1.45 -8.71
C GLY A 144 -4.93 -1.74 -7.33
N GLY A 145 -6.23 -1.97 -7.21
CA GLY A 145 -6.90 -2.24 -5.93
C GLY A 145 -6.56 -1.15 -4.89
N VAL A 146 -6.15 -1.55 -3.68
CA VAL A 146 -5.79 -0.60 -2.61
C VAL A 146 -4.65 0.36 -2.98
N LEU A 147 -3.75 -0.02 -3.91
CA LEU A 147 -2.70 0.88 -4.40
C LEU A 147 -3.28 2.11 -5.10
N ARG A 148 -4.41 1.92 -5.80
CA ARG A 148 -5.12 3.00 -6.48
C ARG A 148 -6.09 3.69 -5.54
N TYR A 149 -6.94 2.92 -4.89
CA TYR A 149 -8.13 3.44 -4.22
C TYR A 149 -7.97 3.63 -2.71
N GLY A 150 -6.90 3.13 -2.11
CA GLY A 150 -6.65 3.26 -0.67
C GLY A 150 -5.46 4.17 -0.34
N ILE A 151 -4.38 4.09 -1.11
CA ILE A 151 -3.20 4.94 -0.89
C ILE A 151 -3.41 6.28 -1.61
N PRO A 152 -3.23 7.46 -0.99
CA PRO A 152 -3.38 8.74 -1.67
C PRO A 152 -2.30 9.03 -2.72
N GLU A 153 -2.60 9.94 -3.67
CA GLU A 153 -1.69 10.33 -4.77
C GLU A 153 -0.36 10.91 -4.27
N PHE A 154 -0.38 11.64 -3.15
CA PHE A 154 0.84 12.23 -2.57
C PHE A 154 1.80 11.19 -1.97
N ARG A 155 1.37 9.93 -1.78
CA ARG A 155 2.24 8.81 -1.37
C ARG A 155 2.56 7.88 -2.54
N LEU A 156 1.59 7.62 -3.41
CA LEU A 156 1.74 6.72 -4.55
C LEU A 156 1.07 7.30 -5.80
N PRO A 157 1.87 7.82 -6.75
CA PRO A 157 1.34 8.36 -8.00
C PRO A 157 0.58 7.33 -8.83
N LYS A 158 -0.64 7.65 -9.27
CA LYS A 158 -1.51 6.74 -10.03
C LYS A 158 -0.96 6.43 -11.41
N SER A 159 -0.16 7.34 -11.95
CA SER A 159 0.54 7.17 -13.22
C SER A 159 1.40 5.90 -13.29
N ILE A 160 1.96 5.46 -12.15
CA ILE A 160 2.72 4.20 -12.06
C ILE A 160 1.80 3.02 -12.38
N LEU A 161 0.59 3.00 -11.81
CA LEU A 161 -0.40 1.94 -12.04
C LEU A 161 -0.95 1.97 -13.48
N ASP A 162 -1.09 3.16 -14.07
CA ASP A 162 -1.44 3.30 -15.49
C ASP A 162 -0.36 2.72 -16.39
N ASN A 163 0.92 2.90 -16.03
CA ASN A 163 2.04 2.32 -16.76
C ASN A 163 2.07 0.78 -16.61
N TYR A 164 1.77 0.23 -15.42
CA TYR A 164 1.56 -1.22 -15.25
C TYR A 164 0.47 -1.75 -16.19
N ARG A 165 -0.68 -1.07 -16.26
CA ARG A 165 -1.77 -1.47 -17.17
C ARG A 165 -1.29 -1.51 -18.61
N LYS A 166 -0.59 -0.47 -19.07
CA LYS A 166 -0.05 -0.37 -20.43
C LYS A 166 0.94 -1.49 -20.72
N LYS A 167 1.89 -1.77 -19.82
CA LYS A 167 2.89 -2.84 -20.01
C LYS A 167 2.27 -4.23 -20.00
N LEU A 168 1.33 -4.50 -19.10
CA LEU A 168 0.63 -5.79 -19.07
C LEU A 168 -0.26 -6.00 -20.29
N TYR A 169 -0.91 -4.94 -20.77
CA TYR A 169 -1.66 -4.99 -22.02
C TYR A 169 -0.75 -5.33 -23.22
N LYS A 170 0.41 -4.67 -23.32
CA LYS A 170 1.43 -5.00 -24.34
C LYS A 170 1.94 -6.44 -24.23
N LEU A 171 2.00 -6.99 -23.01
CA LEU A 171 2.35 -8.39 -22.76
C LEU A 171 1.24 -9.38 -23.17
N GLY A 172 0.05 -8.89 -23.53
CA GLY A 172 -1.09 -9.68 -23.95
C GLY A 172 -2.07 -10.04 -22.83
N VAL A 173 -1.94 -9.42 -21.65
CA VAL A 173 -2.92 -9.56 -20.56
C VAL A 173 -4.21 -8.84 -20.96
N ARG A 174 -5.34 -9.54 -20.81
CA ARG A 174 -6.67 -8.96 -21.01
C ARG A 174 -7.23 -8.46 -19.69
N PHE A 175 -7.94 -7.35 -19.73
CA PHE A 175 -8.58 -6.76 -18.55
C PHE A 175 -10.09 -6.70 -18.74
N ARG A 176 -10.83 -7.13 -17.73
CA ARG A 176 -12.28 -6.95 -17.60
C ARG A 176 -12.56 -6.09 -16.37
N PRO A 177 -12.49 -4.75 -16.50
CA PRO A 177 -12.87 -3.84 -15.42
C PRO A 177 -14.38 -3.88 -15.18
N ASN A 178 -14.83 -3.29 -14.07
CA ASN A 178 -16.24 -3.25 -13.66
C ASN A 178 -16.90 -4.64 -13.62
N THR A 179 -16.14 -5.68 -13.29
CA THR A 179 -16.58 -7.07 -13.31
C THR A 179 -16.32 -7.74 -11.96
N THR A 180 -17.37 -7.85 -11.15
CA THR A 180 -17.34 -8.62 -9.89
C THR A 180 -17.61 -10.09 -10.17
N ILE A 181 -16.68 -10.96 -9.77
CA ILE A 181 -16.90 -12.42 -9.75
C ILE A 181 -17.59 -12.81 -8.44
N GLY A 182 -18.62 -13.65 -8.54
CA GLY A 182 -19.57 -13.96 -7.47
C GLY A 182 -20.89 -13.18 -7.56
N GLY A 183 -21.02 -12.27 -8.53
CA GLY A 183 -22.27 -11.60 -8.88
C GLY A 183 -22.93 -12.26 -10.09
N ALA A 184 -22.92 -11.58 -11.24
CA ALA A 184 -23.48 -12.12 -12.49
C ALA A 184 -22.64 -13.24 -13.13
N ILE A 185 -21.35 -13.33 -12.77
CA ILE A 185 -20.42 -14.36 -13.25
C ILE A 185 -19.81 -15.03 -12.02
N SER A 186 -19.88 -16.35 -11.96
CA SER A 186 -19.30 -17.19 -10.90
C SER A 186 -17.91 -17.70 -11.28
N VAL A 187 -17.23 -18.34 -10.32
CA VAL A 187 -15.97 -19.05 -10.59
C VAL A 187 -16.20 -20.27 -11.49
N ASP A 188 -17.33 -20.94 -11.35
CA ASP A 188 -17.69 -22.11 -12.18
C ASP A 188 -17.88 -21.72 -13.64
N ASP A 189 -18.42 -20.53 -13.91
CA ASP A 189 -18.50 -19.98 -15.27
C ASP A 189 -17.11 -19.84 -15.89
N LEU A 190 -16.10 -19.42 -15.12
CA LEU A 190 -14.73 -19.32 -15.62
C LEU A 190 -14.18 -20.71 -15.98
N PHE A 191 -14.39 -21.72 -15.14
CA PHE A 191 -13.96 -23.07 -15.47
C PHE A 191 -14.69 -23.63 -16.70
N ARG A 192 -16.01 -23.42 -16.80
CA ARG A 192 -16.81 -23.77 -17.99
C ARG A 192 -16.25 -23.13 -19.26
N ASP A 193 -15.80 -21.88 -19.19
CA ASP A 193 -15.29 -21.12 -20.33
C ASP A 193 -13.80 -21.43 -20.68
N GLY A 194 -13.25 -22.46 -20.03
CA GLY A 194 -11.95 -23.06 -20.35
C GLY A 194 -10.75 -22.43 -19.64
N TYR A 195 -10.97 -21.68 -18.55
CA TYR A 195 -9.88 -21.29 -17.67
C TYR A 195 -9.39 -22.51 -16.89
N LEU A 196 -8.08 -22.78 -16.92
CA LEU A 196 -7.49 -23.95 -16.26
C LEU A 196 -7.12 -23.68 -14.80
N ALA A 197 -6.97 -22.41 -14.44
CA ALA A 197 -6.64 -21.97 -13.11
C ALA A 197 -7.28 -20.60 -12.84
N VAL A 198 -7.69 -20.40 -11.59
CA VAL A 198 -8.26 -19.14 -11.10
C VAL A 198 -7.47 -18.74 -9.86
N PHE A 199 -6.88 -17.54 -9.89
CA PHE A 199 -6.29 -16.91 -8.72
C PHE A 199 -7.25 -15.88 -8.14
N ILE A 200 -7.50 -15.92 -6.83
CA ILE A 200 -8.40 -14.99 -6.13
C ILE A 200 -7.57 -14.07 -5.24
N GLY A 201 -7.46 -12.81 -5.66
CA GLY A 201 -6.73 -11.74 -4.98
C GLY A 201 -7.60 -10.50 -4.80
N THR A 202 -8.86 -10.68 -4.38
CA THR A 202 -9.84 -9.59 -4.22
C THR A 202 -9.48 -8.61 -3.12
N GLY A 203 -8.66 -9.03 -2.15
CA GLY A 203 -8.34 -8.23 -0.97
C GLY A 203 -9.53 -8.12 0.00
N VAL A 204 -9.40 -7.22 0.97
CA VAL A 204 -10.39 -6.96 2.02
C VAL A 204 -10.94 -5.53 1.86
N TRP A 205 -12.18 -5.42 1.36
CA TRP A 205 -12.84 -4.13 1.09
C TRP A 205 -13.92 -3.78 2.11
N ARG A 206 -14.44 -4.76 2.84
CA ARG A 206 -15.48 -4.53 3.85
C ARG A 206 -14.85 -3.82 5.05
N PRO A 207 -15.32 -2.61 5.42
CA PRO A 207 -14.81 -1.92 6.59
C PRO A 207 -15.28 -2.60 7.88
N ASN A 208 -14.55 -2.35 8.97
CA ASN A 208 -14.97 -2.74 10.31
C ASN A 208 -15.97 -1.71 10.85
N SER A 209 -17.14 -2.18 11.26
CA SER A 209 -18.12 -1.37 11.99
C SER A 209 -17.75 -1.28 13.47
N LEU A 210 -18.03 -0.12 14.06
CA LEU A 210 -17.93 0.13 15.50
C LEU A 210 -19.11 -0.48 16.26
N ASN A 211 -20.24 -0.75 15.58
CA ASN A 211 -21.49 -1.25 16.16
C ASN A 211 -22.00 -0.39 17.33
N ILE A 212 -21.92 0.94 17.19
CA ILE A 212 -22.40 1.92 18.17
C ILE A 212 -23.53 2.78 17.60
N LYS A 213 -24.27 3.44 18.48
CA LYS A 213 -25.35 4.36 18.08
C LYS A 213 -24.77 5.50 17.23
N GLY A 214 -25.48 5.84 16.15
CA GLY A 214 -25.14 6.94 15.24
C GLY A 214 -24.22 6.57 14.06
N GLU A 215 -23.80 5.31 13.91
CA GLU A 215 -22.97 4.88 12.77
C GLU A 215 -23.65 5.07 11.40
N SER A 216 -24.98 5.12 11.36
CA SER A 216 -25.75 5.36 10.14
C SER A 216 -26.00 6.85 9.82
N LEU A 217 -25.43 7.78 10.58
CA LEU A 217 -25.59 9.21 10.32
C LEU A 217 -24.92 9.61 8.99
N GLY A 218 -25.51 10.57 8.29
CA GLY A 218 -25.09 10.96 6.93
C GLY A 218 -23.68 11.57 6.85
N ASN A 219 -23.13 12.04 7.96
CA ASN A 219 -21.78 12.59 8.09
C ASN A 219 -20.78 11.58 8.71
N VAL A 220 -21.17 10.31 8.86
CA VAL A 220 -20.30 9.22 9.33
C VAL A 220 -19.92 8.35 8.16
N HIS A 221 -18.62 8.21 7.91
CA HIS A 221 -18.09 7.54 6.74
C HIS A 221 -17.00 6.54 7.10
N PHE A 222 -16.95 5.42 6.38
CA PHE A 222 -15.83 4.49 6.48
C PHE A 222 -14.62 5.03 5.73
N ALA A 223 -13.44 4.88 6.35
CA ALA A 223 -12.16 5.36 5.80
C ALA A 223 -11.90 4.85 4.37
N ILE A 224 -12.17 3.58 4.09
CA ILE A 224 -11.92 2.99 2.78
C ILE A 224 -12.83 3.60 1.70
N ASP A 225 -14.09 3.89 2.02
CA ASP A 225 -15.04 4.47 1.08
C ASP A 225 -14.66 5.93 0.78
N TYR A 226 -14.28 6.69 1.81
CA TYR A 226 -13.76 8.05 1.65
C TYR A 226 -12.51 8.09 0.77
N LEU A 227 -11.52 7.22 1.02
CA LEU A 227 -10.27 7.20 0.25
C LEU A 227 -10.46 6.81 -1.22
N VAL A 228 -11.47 6.00 -1.53
CA VAL A 228 -11.79 5.58 -2.90
C VAL A 228 -12.15 6.78 -3.78
N ASN A 229 -12.92 7.74 -3.24
CA ASN A 229 -13.35 8.91 -3.98
C ASN A 229 -13.60 10.10 -3.04
N PRO A 230 -12.54 10.74 -2.52
CA PRO A 230 -12.67 11.80 -1.51
C PRO A 230 -13.40 13.03 -2.05
N ASP A 231 -13.44 13.23 -3.38
CA ASP A 231 -14.16 14.32 -4.04
C ASP A 231 -15.69 14.19 -3.98
N SER A 232 -16.21 13.03 -3.55
CA SER A 232 -17.66 12.82 -3.35
C SER A 232 -18.15 13.15 -1.95
N TYR A 233 -17.28 13.70 -1.08
CA TYR A 233 -17.57 13.93 0.32
C TYR A 233 -17.37 15.38 0.72
N ASP A 234 -18.35 15.94 1.42
CA ASP A 234 -18.29 17.27 2.02
C ASP A 234 -18.08 17.14 3.54
N LEU A 235 -16.82 16.97 3.97
CA LEU A 235 -16.49 16.69 5.38
C LEU A 235 -16.66 17.88 6.34
N GLY A 236 -16.84 19.10 5.81
CA GLY A 236 -16.86 20.33 6.62
C GLY A 236 -15.49 20.72 7.18
N GLU A 237 -15.47 21.62 8.15
CA GLU A 237 -14.21 22.19 8.68
C GLU A 237 -13.55 21.31 9.77
N LYS A 238 -14.33 20.51 10.49
CA LYS A 238 -13.88 19.71 11.64
C LYS A 238 -14.11 18.23 11.39
N VAL A 239 -13.05 17.42 11.44
CA VAL A 239 -13.09 16.00 11.11
C VAL A 239 -12.51 15.18 12.26
N ALA A 240 -13.31 14.26 12.78
CA ALA A 240 -12.86 13.25 13.74
C ALA A 240 -12.63 11.91 13.02
N ILE A 241 -11.46 11.33 13.21
CA ILE A 241 -11.07 10.05 12.61
C ILE A 241 -10.89 9.03 13.72
N ILE A 242 -11.64 7.93 13.66
CA ILE A 242 -11.61 6.89 14.70
C ILE A 242 -10.70 5.75 14.24
N GLY A 243 -9.59 5.57 14.96
CA GLY A 243 -8.53 4.59 14.70
C GLY A 243 -7.23 5.26 14.26
N ALA A 244 -6.08 4.63 14.57
CA ALA A 244 -4.74 5.17 14.29
C ALA A 244 -3.84 4.16 13.54
N GLY A 245 -4.36 3.58 12.46
CA GLY A 245 -3.57 2.80 11.49
C GLY A 245 -3.17 3.63 10.26
N ASN A 246 -2.44 3.03 9.32
CA ASN A 246 -2.00 3.73 8.10
C ASN A 246 -3.18 4.35 7.31
N SER A 247 -4.31 3.65 7.20
CA SER A 247 -5.51 4.21 6.57
C SER A 247 -6.01 5.49 7.26
N ALA A 248 -5.88 5.59 8.58
CA ALA A 248 -6.28 6.79 9.30
C ALA A 248 -5.35 7.98 9.00
N MET A 249 -4.05 7.72 8.85
CA MET A 249 -3.09 8.76 8.45
C MET A 249 -3.39 9.25 7.03
N ASP A 250 -3.70 8.32 6.12
CA ASP A 250 -4.08 8.65 4.75
C ASP A 250 -5.39 9.46 4.71
N VAL A 251 -6.41 9.09 5.49
CA VAL A 251 -7.65 9.87 5.61
C VAL A 251 -7.36 11.26 6.16
N ALA A 252 -6.60 11.38 7.25
CA ALA A 252 -6.34 12.65 7.93
C ALA A 252 -5.64 13.64 7.00
N ARG A 253 -4.56 13.17 6.36
CA ARG A 253 -3.77 13.96 5.42
C ARG A 253 -4.54 14.31 4.15
N THR A 254 -5.46 13.43 3.72
CA THR A 254 -6.36 13.71 2.59
C THR A 254 -7.42 14.76 2.96
N ALA A 255 -8.05 14.65 4.14
CA ALA A 255 -9.05 15.59 4.63
C ALA A 255 -8.50 17.03 4.71
N LEU A 256 -7.29 17.20 5.27
CA LEU A 256 -6.61 18.50 5.30
C LEU A 256 -6.42 19.08 3.89
N ARG A 257 -5.95 18.26 2.93
CA ARG A 257 -5.76 18.67 1.53
C ARG A 257 -7.07 18.95 0.80
N LYS A 258 -8.20 18.42 1.27
CA LYS A 258 -9.55 18.69 0.77
C LYS A 258 -10.24 19.86 1.48
N GLY A 259 -9.56 20.54 2.40
CA GLY A 259 -10.03 21.81 2.99
C GLY A 259 -10.52 21.73 4.42
N ALA A 260 -10.45 20.57 5.08
CA ALA A 260 -10.68 20.49 6.52
C ALA A 260 -9.63 21.33 7.27
N ARG A 261 -10.05 22.05 8.32
CA ARG A 261 -9.19 22.93 9.11
C ARG A 261 -8.71 22.28 10.40
N GLU A 262 -9.58 21.50 11.03
CA GLU A 262 -9.30 20.81 12.28
C GLU A 262 -9.52 19.32 12.06
N VAL A 263 -8.43 18.55 12.10
CA VAL A 263 -8.47 17.10 11.90
C VAL A 263 -7.85 16.43 13.12
N THR A 264 -8.64 15.60 13.80
CA THR A 264 -8.21 14.89 15.01
C THR A 264 -8.36 13.39 14.82
N VAL A 265 -7.27 12.65 15.06
CA VAL A 265 -7.24 11.20 15.08
C VAL A 265 -7.39 10.70 16.52
N TYR A 266 -8.39 9.86 16.74
CA TYR A 266 -8.72 9.26 18.02
C TYR A 266 -8.28 7.80 18.06
N THR A 267 -7.63 7.37 19.13
CA THR A 267 -7.22 5.97 19.31
C THR A 267 -7.51 5.48 20.73
N HIS A 268 -7.92 4.21 20.85
CA HIS A 268 -8.22 3.52 22.11
C HIS A 268 -6.95 3.03 22.85
N SER A 269 -5.77 3.43 22.38
CA SER A 269 -4.46 2.92 22.78
C SER A 269 -3.50 4.10 22.95
N GLU A 270 -2.58 4.00 23.90
CA GLU A 270 -1.48 4.97 24.06
C GLU A 270 -0.49 4.96 22.89
N LYS A 271 -0.54 3.91 22.06
CA LYS A 271 0.30 3.74 20.88
C LYS A 271 -0.53 3.74 19.62
N VAL A 272 0.02 4.34 18.57
CA VAL A 272 -0.47 4.28 17.18
C VAL A 272 0.02 3.01 16.49
N ARG A 273 -0.77 2.48 15.54
CA ARG A 273 -0.41 1.30 14.72
C ARG A 273 0.16 1.67 13.35
N ALA A 274 -0.04 2.92 12.92
CA ALA A 274 0.58 3.45 11.71
C ALA A 274 2.11 3.46 11.84
N SER A 275 2.80 3.46 10.71
CA SER A 275 4.26 3.60 10.73
C SER A 275 4.65 4.97 11.28
N VAL A 276 5.82 5.02 11.95
CA VAL A 276 6.30 6.22 12.62
C VAL A 276 6.37 7.40 11.65
N ARG A 277 6.95 7.17 10.47
CA ARG A 277 7.02 8.16 9.39
C ARG A 277 5.66 8.75 8.97
N GLU A 278 4.62 7.92 8.86
CA GLU A 278 3.30 8.41 8.43
C GLU A 278 2.60 9.23 9.53
N VAL A 279 2.87 8.91 10.80
CA VAL A 279 2.40 9.68 11.96
C VAL A 279 3.10 11.03 12.01
N GLU A 280 4.42 11.06 11.86
CA GLU A 280 5.22 12.29 11.81
C GLU A 280 4.76 13.21 10.66
N TYR A 281 4.53 12.65 9.46
CA TYR A 281 3.99 13.43 8.36
C TYR A 281 2.57 13.95 8.62
N ALA A 282 1.71 13.18 9.27
CA ALA A 282 0.38 13.65 9.66
C ALA A 282 0.46 14.80 10.68
N GLN A 283 1.35 14.70 11.67
CA GLN A 283 1.57 15.76 12.66
C GLN A 283 2.10 17.04 12.01
N ILE A 284 3.08 16.93 11.09
CA ILE A 284 3.62 18.07 10.34
C ILE A 284 2.54 18.71 9.45
N ASP A 285 1.66 17.90 8.83
CA ASP A 285 0.52 18.40 8.05
C ASP A 285 -0.53 19.11 8.94
N GLY A 286 -0.47 18.97 10.27
CA GLY A 286 -1.34 19.64 11.24
C GLY A 286 -2.42 18.76 11.88
N VAL A 287 -2.28 17.43 11.81
CA VAL A 287 -3.23 16.48 12.42
C VAL A 287 -3.02 16.40 13.94
N ASN A 288 -4.10 16.55 14.70
CA ASN A 288 -4.12 16.35 16.14
C ASN A 288 -4.34 14.88 16.49
N PHE A 289 -3.85 14.45 17.66
CA PHE A 289 -3.99 13.08 18.15
C PHE A 289 -4.55 13.06 19.57
N GLU A 290 -5.59 12.25 19.75
CA GLU A 290 -6.25 12.01 21.02
C GLU A 290 -6.13 10.53 21.37
N TYR A 291 -5.41 10.24 22.44
CA TYR A 291 -5.09 8.89 22.88
C TYR A 291 -6.05 8.43 23.97
N CYS A 292 -6.15 7.11 24.14
CA CYS A 292 -7.00 6.49 25.14
C CYS A 292 -8.47 6.94 25.07
N LYS A 293 -8.98 7.21 23.86
CA LYS A 293 -10.38 7.56 23.63
C LYS A 293 -11.13 6.39 22.99
N SER A 294 -12.24 5.96 23.60
CA SER A 294 -13.16 4.98 23.02
C SER A 294 -14.45 5.66 22.58
N PRO A 295 -14.88 5.55 21.32
CA PRO A 295 -16.16 6.12 20.89
C PRO A 295 -17.31 5.34 21.55
N VAL A 296 -18.28 6.05 22.11
CA VAL A 296 -19.46 5.48 22.76
C VAL A 296 -20.70 5.69 21.89
N GLU A 297 -20.84 6.88 21.33
CA GLU A 297 -21.97 7.28 20.49
C GLU A 297 -21.51 8.31 19.46
N LEU A 298 -22.10 8.29 18.27
CA LEU A 298 -21.94 9.31 17.25
C LEU A 298 -23.22 10.14 17.18
N THR A 299 -23.08 11.47 17.18
CA THR A 299 -24.21 12.40 17.12
C THR A 299 -24.02 13.41 15.99
N ASP A 300 -25.08 14.13 15.60
CA ASP A 300 -24.99 15.21 14.61
C ASP A 300 -24.00 16.34 15.02
N LYS A 301 -23.72 16.47 16.33
CA LYS A 301 -22.76 17.44 16.86
C LYS A 301 -21.32 16.91 16.89
N GLY A 302 -21.12 15.61 16.67
CA GLY A 302 -19.82 14.95 16.72
C GLY A 302 -19.83 13.66 17.56
N PRO A 303 -18.70 12.93 17.56
CA PRO A 303 -18.52 11.73 18.37
C PRO A 303 -18.40 12.05 19.87
N ILE A 304 -19.02 11.20 20.69
CA ILE A 304 -18.87 11.17 22.14
C ILE A 304 -17.86 10.06 22.48
N PHE A 305 -16.84 10.41 23.25
CA PHE A 305 -15.80 9.48 23.68
C PHE A 305 -15.84 9.29 25.19
N ALA A 306 -15.49 8.09 25.64
CA ALA A 306 -15.12 7.81 27.01
C ALA A 306 -13.60 7.67 27.12
N ASP A 307 -13.06 8.06 28.28
CA ASP A 307 -11.64 7.92 28.58
C ASP A 307 -11.32 6.48 28.99
N ILE A 308 -10.22 5.97 28.44
CA ILE A 308 -9.65 4.69 28.84
C ILE A 308 -8.51 4.99 29.82
N ILE A 309 -8.70 4.59 31.06
CA ILE A 309 -7.64 4.59 32.06
C ILE A 309 -6.99 3.21 32.04
N ILE A 310 -5.68 3.19 31.91
CA ILE A 310 -4.89 1.97 32.07
C ILE A 310 -4.37 1.97 33.51
N ASN A 311 -4.86 1.03 34.32
CA ASN A 311 -4.38 0.88 35.70
C ASN A 311 -2.94 0.34 35.72
N GLU A 312 -2.28 0.40 36.88
CA GLU A 312 -0.90 -0.08 37.06
C GLU A 312 -0.72 -1.57 36.65
N ASP A 313 -1.80 -2.36 36.70
CA ASP A 313 -1.84 -3.77 36.27
C ASP A 313 -2.05 -3.96 34.75
N GLY A 314 -2.17 -2.88 33.98
CA GLY A 314 -2.43 -2.91 32.53
C GLY A 314 -3.89 -3.13 32.14
N GLU A 315 -4.82 -3.17 33.11
CA GLU A 315 -6.25 -3.29 32.87
C GLU A 315 -6.86 -1.99 32.35
N LYS A 316 -7.65 -2.06 31.28
CA LYS A 316 -8.34 -0.92 30.67
C LYS A 316 -9.69 -0.71 31.34
N MET A 317 -9.83 0.38 32.10
CA MET A 317 -11.13 0.83 32.63
C MET A 317 -11.67 1.97 31.76
N VAL A 318 -12.95 1.87 31.38
CA VAL A 318 -13.64 2.94 30.66
C VAL A 318 -14.31 3.85 31.70
N GLN A 319 -13.82 5.07 31.85
CA GLN A 319 -14.48 6.08 32.65
C GLN A 319 -15.39 6.89 31.72
N ALA A 320 -16.70 6.79 31.95
CA ALA A 320 -17.66 7.67 31.28
C ALA A 320 -17.47 9.10 31.82
N GLY A 321 -17.09 10.01 30.93
CA GLY A 321 -17.10 11.46 31.18
C GLY A 321 -18.46 12.06 30.87
#